data_AF-A0A962WXM3-F1
#
_entry.id   AF-A0A962WXM3-F1
#
_cell.length_a   1.000
_cell.length_b   1.000
_cell.length_c   1.000
_cell.angle_alpha   90.00
_cell.angle_beta   90.00
_cell.angle_gamma   90.00
#
_symmetry.space_group_name_H-M   'P 1'
#
loop_
_entity.id
_entity.type
_entity.pdbx_description
1 polymer ?
#
loop_
_entity_poly.entity_id
_entity_poly.type
_entity_poly.pdbx_seq_one_letter_code
_entity_poly.pdbx_strand_id
1 'polypeptide(L)'
;MALALARAIMGPSLYDRVLAVNMFGTKTVLLFSLIAFLYGRPDFLDLALAYALINFIGTLAVLEFFRNRSQRDSINAVEKE
;
A
#
# COMPACT_ATOMS: atom_id res chain seq x y z
N MET A 1 -14.30 2.15 2.04
CA MET A 1 -13.56 1.80 0.81
C MET A 1 -13.63 2.90 -0.23
N ALA A 2 -14.83 3.34 -0.65
CA ALA A 2 -15.02 4.34 -1.71
C ALA A 2 -14.20 5.65 -1.53
N LEU A 3 -14.15 6.22 -0.33
CA LEU A 3 -13.38 7.44 -0.06
C LEU A 3 -11.86 7.25 -0.20
N ALA A 4 -11.34 6.07 0.16
CA ALA A 4 -9.91 5.75 0.00
C ALA A 4 -9.56 5.60 -1.48
N LEU A 5 -10.42 4.96 -2.27
CA LEU A 5 -10.24 4.84 -3.72
C LEU A 5 -10.33 6.21 -4.41
N ALA A 6 -11.28 7.06 -4.02
CA ALA A 6 -11.38 8.43 -4.52
C ALA A 6 -10.09 9.22 -4.24
N ARG A 7 -9.53 9.11 -3.02
CA ARG A 7 -8.26 9.77 -2.65
C ARG A 7 -7.06 9.18 -3.38
N ALA A 8 -7.06 7.87 -3.67
CA ALA A 8 -5.99 7.24 -4.43
C ALA A 8 -5.91 7.75 -5.88
N ILE A 9 -7.06 8.09 -6.47
CA ILE A 9 -7.14 8.62 -7.84
C ILE A 9 -6.92 10.15 -7.86
N MET A 10 -7.56 10.88 -6.96
CA MET A 10 -7.54 12.35 -6.92
C MET A 10 -6.37 12.93 -6.11
N GLY A 11 -5.54 12.09 -5.48
CA GLY A 11 -4.42 12.51 -4.65
C GLY A 11 -3.40 13.34 -5.46
N PRO A 12 -3.06 14.57 -5.01
CA PRO A 12 -2.14 15.44 -5.72
C PRO A 12 -0.68 14.98 -5.59
N SER A 13 -0.31 14.40 -4.45
CA SER A 13 1.04 13.86 -4.21
C SER A 13 1.09 12.34 -4.39
N LEU A 14 2.28 11.82 -4.73
CA LEU A 14 2.53 10.38 -4.76
C LEU A 14 2.31 9.75 -3.39
N TYR A 15 2.72 10.45 -2.32
CA TYR A 15 2.52 10.01 -0.94
C TYR A 15 1.05 9.89 -0.58
N ASP A 16 0.19 10.83 -0.99
CA ASP A 16 -1.26 10.74 -0.77
C ASP A 16 -1.86 9.50 -1.44
N ARG A 17 -1.40 9.18 -2.65
CA ARG A 17 -1.88 8.00 -3.39
C ARG A 17 -1.43 6.71 -2.72
N VAL A 18 -0.16 6.62 -2.33
CA VAL A 18 0.37 5.43 -1.63
C VAL A 18 -0.30 5.23 -0.28
N LEU A 19 -0.52 6.31 0.48
CA LEU A 19 -1.23 6.26 1.76
C LEU A 19 -2.69 5.79 1.58
N ALA A 20 -3.37 6.28 0.53
CA ALA A 20 -4.73 5.87 0.22
C ALA A 20 -4.82 4.38 -0.14
N VAL A 21 -3.87 3.87 -0.94
CA VAL A 21 -3.78 2.44 -1.26
C VAL A 21 -3.48 1.60 -0.02
N ASN A 22 -2.55 2.03 0.84
CA ASN A 22 -2.24 1.33 2.09
C ASN A 22 -3.47 1.22 3.00
N MET A 23 -4.23 2.31 3.14
CA MET A 23 -5.46 2.35 3.94
C MET A 23 -6.58 1.49 3.33
N PHE A 24 -6.60 1.33 2.02
CA PHE A 24 -7.51 0.39 1.36
C PHE A 24 -7.12 -1.07 1.65
N GLY A 25 -5.82 -1.40 1.57
CA GLY A 25 -5.32 -2.75 1.87
C GLY A 25 -5.60 -3.18 3.31
N THR A 26 -5.36 -2.32 4.30
CA THR A 26 -5.65 -2.63 5.72
C THR A 26 -7.14 -2.85 5.98
N LYS A 27 -8.02 -2.05 5.35
CA LYS A 27 -9.47 -2.27 5.43
C LYS A 27 -9.90 -3.60 4.79
N THR A 28 -9.19 -4.06 3.76
CA THR A 28 -9.48 -5.34 3.09
C THR A 28 -9.11 -6.51 3.99
N VAL A 29 -7.95 -6.44 4.65
CA VAL A 29 -7.53 -7.42 5.67
C VAL A 29 -8.56 -7.50 6.80
N LEU A 30 -8.99 -6.36 7.34
CA LEU A 30 -10.01 -6.33 8.39
C LEU A 30 -11.34 -6.94 7.93
N LEU A 31 -11.74 -6.71 6.68
CA LEU A 31 -12.94 -7.32 6.12
C LEU A 31 -12.81 -8.85 6.04
N PHE A 32 -11.66 -9.36 5.59
CA PHE A 32 -11.40 -10.80 5.59
C PHE A 32 -11.37 -11.40 7.00
N SER A 33 -10.76 -10.73 7.97
CA SER A 33 -10.79 -11.17 9.37
C SER A 33 -12.20 -11.19 9.95
N LEU A 34 -13.03 -10.19 9.64
CA LEU A 34 -14.42 -10.15 10.09
C LEU A 34 -15.24 -11.29 9.46
N ILE A 35 -15.05 -11.54 8.16
CA ILE A 35 -15.67 -12.66 7.45
C ILE A 35 -15.26 -13.99 8.09
N ALA A 36 -13.95 -14.19 8.34
CA ALA A 36 -13.44 -15.39 9.00
C ALA A 36 -14.12 -15.65 10.35
N PHE A 37 -14.31 -14.59 11.14
CA PHE A 37 -15.00 -14.64 12.42
C PHE A 37 -16.48 -15.01 12.27
N LEU A 38 -17.21 -14.36 11.34
CA LEU A 38 -18.64 -14.60 11.13
C LEU A 38 -18.94 -16.02 10.64
N TYR A 39 -18.09 -16.59 9.78
CA TYR A 39 -18.25 -17.95 9.28
C TYR A 39 -17.68 -19.02 10.22
N GLY A 40 -17.03 -18.64 11.32
CA GLY A 40 -16.43 -19.57 12.28
C GLY A 40 -15.32 -20.45 11.70
N ARG A 41 -14.72 -20.05 10.58
CA ARG A 41 -13.64 -20.77 9.89
C ARG A 41 -12.35 -19.96 9.98
N PRO A 42 -11.45 -20.28 10.93
CA PRO A 42 -10.24 -19.50 11.14
C PRO A 42 -9.25 -19.62 9.97
N ASP A 43 -9.41 -20.60 9.09
CA ASP A 43 -8.58 -20.80 7.88
C ASP A 43 -8.55 -19.55 6.97
N PHE A 44 -9.61 -18.73 6.99
CA PHE A 44 -9.63 -17.46 6.25
C PHE A 44 -8.73 -16.37 6.85
N LEU A 45 -8.29 -16.53 8.11
CA LEU A 45 -7.36 -15.62 8.77
C LEU A 45 -5.96 -15.74 8.16
N ASP A 46 -5.55 -16.93 7.73
CA ASP A 46 -4.27 -17.13 7.03
C ASP A 46 -4.23 -16.34 5.72
N LEU A 47 -5.35 -16.32 4.99
CA LEU A 47 -5.52 -15.49 3.79
C LEU A 47 -5.43 -14.00 4.14
N ALA A 48 -6.09 -13.56 5.21
CA ALA A 48 -6.03 -12.17 5.66
C ALA A 48 -4.58 -11.74 6.01
N LEU A 49 -3.84 -12.60 6.70
CA LEU A 49 -2.43 -12.38 7.06
C LEU A 49 -1.54 -12.32 5.82
N ALA A 50 -1.72 -13.23 4.86
CA ALA A 50 -0.99 -13.21 3.59
C ALA A 50 -1.23 -11.91 2.82
N TYR A 51 -2.49 -11.46 2.71
CA TYR A 51 -2.83 -10.19 2.07
C TYR A 51 -2.27 -8.98 2.83
N ALA A 52 -2.20 -9.04 4.17
CA ALA A 52 -1.60 -7.99 4.97
C ALA A 52 -0.10 -7.83 4.65
N LEU A 53 0.62 -8.95 4.55
CA LEU A 53 2.04 -8.97 4.18
C LEU A 53 2.25 -8.45 2.76
N ILE A 54 1.44 -8.90 1.80
CA ILE A 54 1.51 -8.42 0.41
C ILE A 54 1.27 -6.91 0.34
N ASN A 55 0.26 -6.39 1.03
CA ASN A 55 -0.02 -4.96 1.07
C ASN A 55 1.17 -4.17 1.67
N PHE A 56 1.75 -4.67 2.76
CA PHE A 56 2.90 -4.04 3.42
C PHE A 56 4.13 -4.02 2.50
N ILE A 57 4.52 -5.17 1.95
CA ILE A 57 5.66 -5.30 1.04
C ILE A 57 5.45 -4.44 -0.21
N GLY A 58 4.25 -4.46 -0.79
CA GLY A 58 3.91 -3.64 -1.95
C GLY A 58 4.10 -2.15 -1.69
N THR A 59 3.67 -1.66 -0.52
CA THR A 59 3.90 -0.26 -0.16
C THR A 59 5.37 0.08 0.05
N LEU A 60 6.14 -0.80 0.69
CA LEU A 60 7.59 -0.60 0.83
C LEU A 60 8.30 -0.59 -0.52
N ALA A 61 7.94 -1.50 -1.42
CA ALA A 61 8.53 -1.56 -2.77
C ALA A 61 8.28 -0.27 -3.56
N VAL A 62 7.08 0.30 -3.45
CA VAL A 62 6.76 1.57 -4.10
C VAL A 62 7.55 2.74 -3.48
N LEU A 63 7.64 2.80 -2.14
CA LEU A 63 8.45 3.82 -1.46
C LEU A 63 9.93 3.73 -1.85
N GLU A 64 10.47 2.52 -1.87
CA GLU A 64 11.86 2.26 -2.24
C GLU A 64 12.15 2.66 -3.69
N PHE A 65 11.24 2.33 -4.61
CA PHE A 65 11.35 2.72 -6.01
C PHE A 65 11.44 4.25 -6.17
N PHE A 66 10.58 5.00 -5.48
CA PHE A 66 10.61 6.46 -5.54
C PHE A 66 11.85 7.06 -4.89
N ARG A 67 12.29 6.50 -3.75
CA ARG A 67 13.53 6.92 -3.07
C ARG A 67 14.74 6.75 -4.00
N ASN A 68 14.87 5.58 -4.62
CA ASN A 68 16.01 5.27 -5.49
C ASN A 68 16.01 6.14 -6.76
N ARG A 69 14.83 6.47 -7.29
CA ARG A 69 14.71 7.41 -8.40
C ARG A 69 15.17 8.82 -8.01
N SER A 70 14.67 9.34 -6.88
CA SER A 70 15.07 10.66 -6.37
C SER A 70 16.59 10.76 -6.15
N GLN A 71 17.22 9.70 -5.63
CA GLN A 71 18.66 9.67 -5.40
C GLN A 71 19.46 9.69 -6.72
N ARG A 72 19.02 8.92 -7.73
CA ARG A 72 19.63 8.95 -9.07
C ARG A 72 19.53 10.32 -9.73
N ASP A 73 18.38 10.96 -9.61
CA ASP A 73 18.15 12.29 -10.18
C ASP A 73 19.09 13.33 -9.53
N SER A 74 19.35 13.23 -8.22
CA SER A 74 20.32 14.11 -7.55
C SER A 74 21.78 13.88 -7.96
N ILE A 75 22.18 12.62 -8.22
CA ILE A 75 23.56 12.31 -8.67
C ILE A 75 23.80 12.86 -10.07
N ASN A 76 22.85 12.67 -10.98
CA ASN A 76 22.96 13.16 -12.37
C ASN A 76 22.98 14.69 -12.48
N ALA A 77 22.45 15.40 -11.48
CA ALA A 77 22.51 16.86 -11.43
C ALA A 77 23.91 17.35 -11.07
N VAL A 78 24.61 16.65 -10.16
CA VAL A 78 25.98 16.98 -9.75
C VAL A 78 26.99 16.70 -10.87
N GLU A 79 26.79 15.64 -11.67
CA GLU A 79 27.69 15.30 -12.77
C GLU A 79 27.58 16.25 -13.98
N LYS A 80 26.57 17.12 -14.01
CA LYS A 80 26.35 18.11 -15.08
C LYS A 80 26.89 19.52 -14.76
N GLU A 81 27.30 19.78 -13.51
CA GLU A 81 28.01 21.01 -13.10
C GLU A 81 29.53 20.83 -13.14
#